data_AF-A0A7L4JGY3-F1
#
_entry.id   AF-A0A7L4JGY3-F1
#
_cell.length_a   1.000
_cell.length_b   1.000
_cell.length_c   1.000
_cell.angle_alpha   90.00
_cell.angle_beta   90.00
_cell.angle_gamma   90.00
#
_symmetry.space_group_name_H-M   'P 1'
#
loop_
_entity.id
_entity.type
_entity.pdbx_description
1 polymer ?
#
loop_
_entity_poly.entity_id
_entity_poly.type
_entity_poly.pdbx_seq_one_letter_code
_entity_poly.pdbx_strand_id
1 'polypeptide(L)'
;ALGKHRLYGREAGEERRMVARMVAHPGYDPTTKDNDIMLLKLLSPAAISDRVRPIPVASCLPQPGTTCVTSGWGATTSPEGGTPRGRRVV
;
A
#
# COMPACT_ATOMS: atom_id res chain seq x y z
N ALA A 1 -8.58 -3.53 4.12
CA ALA A 1 -9.04 -4.86 3.62
C ALA A 1 -7.87 -5.52 2.92
N LEU A 2 -7.80 -6.86 2.94
CA LEU A 2 -6.76 -7.65 2.27
C LEU A 2 -7.39 -8.48 1.14
N GLY A 3 -6.60 -8.88 0.14
CA GLY A 3 -7.06 -9.74 -0.96
C GLY A 3 -8.05 -9.09 -1.91
N LYS A 4 -8.03 -7.75 -2.03
CA LYS A 4 -8.96 -6.96 -2.84
C LYS A 4 -8.36 -6.67 -4.22
N HIS A 5 -9.19 -6.75 -5.26
CA HIS A 5 -8.85 -6.37 -6.64
C HIS A 5 -9.77 -5.25 -7.17
N ARG A 6 -11.08 -5.33 -6.88
CA ARG A 6 -12.05 -4.26 -7.19
C ARG A 6 -12.27 -3.41 -5.96
N LEU A 7 -11.96 -2.12 -6.07
CA LEU A 7 -12.15 -1.16 -4.97
C LEU A 7 -13.61 -1.13 -4.48
N TYR A 8 -14.55 -1.18 -5.42
CA TYR A 8 -15.99 -1.17 -5.12
C TYR A 8 -16.58 -2.59 -5.20
N GLY A 9 -17.48 -2.88 -4.27
CA GLY A 9 -18.09 -4.19 -4.11
C GLY A 9 -17.30 -5.13 -3.19
N ARG A 10 -17.91 -6.28 -2.90
CA ARG A 10 -17.33 -7.35 -2.10
C ARG A 10 -16.83 -8.46 -3.02
N GLU A 11 -15.63 -8.95 -2.76
CA GLU A 11 -15.05 -10.05 -3.53
C GLU A 11 -14.90 -11.31 -2.67
N ALA A 12 -15.05 -12.49 -3.29
CA ALA A 12 -14.76 -13.75 -2.61
C ALA A 12 -13.28 -13.79 -2.19
N GLY A 13 -13.00 -14.22 -0.96
CA GLY A 13 -11.63 -14.22 -0.43
C GLY A 13 -11.09 -12.85 -0.03
N GLU A 14 -11.89 -11.76 -0.09
CA GLU A 14 -11.52 -10.50 0.57
C GLU A 14 -11.63 -10.64 2.09
N GLU A 15 -10.66 -10.06 2.81
CA GLU A 15 -10.70 -10.01 4.28
C GLU A 15 -10.81 -8.57 4.77
N ARG A 16 -11.68 -8.35 5.76
CA ARG A 16 -11.72 -7.12 6.54
C ARG A 16 -11.23 -7.42 7.94
N ARG A 17 -10.24 -6.64 8.39
CA ARG A 17 -9.62 -6.73 9.70
C ARG A 17 -9.65 -5.35 10.33
N MET A 18 -10.05 -5.29 11.60
CA MET A 18 -9.94 -4.05 12.37
C MET A 18 -8.47 -3.80 12.74
N VAL A 19 -8.12 -2.53 12.86
CA VAL A 19 -6.80 -2.12 13.37
C VAL A 19 -6.90 -2.02 14.89
N ALA A 20 -6.05 -2.74 15.61
CA ALA A 20 -5.95 -2.65 17.06
C ALA A 20 -5.02 -1.51 17.51
N ARG A 21 -3.96 -1.23 16.74
CA ARG A 21 -3.01 -0.18 17.09
C ARG A 21 -2.38 0.43 15.85
N MET A 22 -2.21 1.74 15.89
CA MET A 22 -1.45 2.53 14.92
C MET A 22 -0.16 2.98 15.59
N VAL A 23 0.99 2.79 14.93
CA VAL A 23 2.31 3.18 15.45
C VAL A 23 3.05 3.95 14.35
N ALA A 24 2.97 5.27 14.41
CA ALA A 24 3.73 6.14 13.51
C ALA A 24 5.22 6.15 13.89
N HIS A 25 6.09 6.42 12.92
CA HIS A 25 7.50 6.63 13.21
C HIS A 25 7.67 7.79 14.20
N PRO A 26 8.45 7.63 15.30
CA PRO A 26 8.56 8.65 16.33
C PRO A 26 9.21 9.96 15.84
N GLY A 27 9.99 9.88 14.76
CA GLY A 27 10.60 11.04 14.09
C GLY A 27 9.86 11.53 12.85
N TYR A 28 8.58 11.19 12.66
CA TYR A 28 7.81 11.73 11.52
C TYR A 28 7.72 13.26 11.60
N ASP A 29 8.18 13.94 10.54
CA ASP A 29 8.06 15.39 10.39
C ASP A 29 6.95 15.70 9.37
N PRO A 30 5.83 16.34 9.79
CA PRO A 30 4.73 16.65 8.88
C PRO A 30 5.06 17.75 7.85
N THR A 31 6.11 18.54 8.07
CA THR A 31 6.56 19.62 7.21
C THR A 31 7.44 19.08 6.09
N THR A 32 8.50 18.33 6.44
CA THR A 32 9.45 17.80 5.46
C THR A 32 9.01 16.47 4.85
N LYS A 33 8.09 15.77 5.51
CA LYS A 33 7.71 14.37 5.23
C LYS A 33 8.81 13.36 5.52
N ASP A 34 9.84 13.75 6.28
CA ASP A 34 10.83 12.80 6.75
C ASP A 34 10.20 11.76 7.66
N ASN A 35 10.64 10.51 7.47
CA ASN A 35 10.14 9.34 8.18
C ASN A 35 8.62 9.10 8.06
N ASP A 36 8.03 9.38 6.88
CA ASP A 36 6.63 9.10 6.57
C ASP A 36 6.35 7.58 6.44
N ILE A 37 6.33 6.89 7.58
CA ILE A 37 6.02 5.46 7.71
C ILE A 37 5.23 5.19 9.00
N MET A 38 4.28 4.26 8.93
CA MET A 38 3.46 3.83 10.05
C MET A 38 3.18 2.33 9.98
N LEU A 39 3.21 1.67 11.14
CA LEU A 39 2.77 0.28 11.29
C LEU A 39 1.34 0.20 11.81
N LEU A 40 0.56 -0.71 11.24
CA LEU A 40 -0.79 -1.04 11.69
C LEU A 40 -0.81 -2.46 12.25
N LYS A 41 -1.09 -2.61 13.55
CA LYS A 41 -1.32 -3.92 14.16
C LYS A 41 -2.79 -4.31 13.95
N LEU A 42 -3.03 -5.42 13.26
CA LEU A 42 -4.37 -5.96 13.09
C LEU A 42 -4.91 -6.52 14.43
N LEU A 43 -6.21 -6.38 14.66
CA LEU A 43 -6.89 -6.89 15.87
C LEU A 43 -6.86 -8.42 15.94
N SER A 44 -6.99 -9.07 14.79
CA SER A 44 -6.76 -10.50 14.62
C SER A 44 -5.80 -10.72 13.45
N PRO A 45 -4.99 -11.79 13.45
CA PRO A 45 -4.15 -12.14 12.30
C PRO A 45 -4.96 -12.23 11.00
N ALA A 46 -4.33 -11.87 9.88
CA ALA A 46 -4.88 -12.14 8.55
C ALA A 46 -4.71 -13.64 8.22
N ALA A 47 -5.67 -14.22 7.50
CA ALA A 47 -5.49 -15.59 7.02
C ALA A 47 -4.66 -15.56 5.74
N ILE A 48 -3.52 -16.26 5.75
CA ILE A 48 -2.67 -16.39 4.56
C ILE A 48 -3.35 -17.31 3.56
N SER A 49 -3.36 -16.88 2.31
CA SER A 49 -4.03 -17.57 1.20
C SER A 49 -3.37 -17.22 -0.13
N ASP A 50 -3.95 -17.69 -1.23
CA ASP A 50 -3.50 -17.29 -2.57
C ASP A 50 -3.74 -15.82 -2.89
N ARG A 51 -4.66 -15.16 -2.15
CA ARG A 51 -4.97 -13.73 -2.34
C ARG A 51 -4.34 -12.82 -1.29
N VAL A 52 -3.86 -13.38 -0.18
CA VAL A 52 -3.31 -12.62 0.95
C VAL A 52 -1.97 -13.22 1.34
N ARG A 53 -0.88 -12.50 1.02
CA ARG A 53 0.50 -12.92 1.32
C ARG A 53 1.30 -11.71 1.80
N PRO A 54 2.23 -11.88 2.76
CA PRO A 54 3.15 -10.82 3.15
C PRO A 54 4.17 -10.54 2.04
N ILE A 55 4.66 -9.31 1.99
CA ILE A 55 5.83 -8.94 1.18
C ILE A 55 7.08 -8.93 2.09
N PRO A 56 8.22 -9.46 1.64
CA PRO A 56 9.45 -9.41 2.44
C PRO A 56 9.91 -7.97 2.64
N VAL A 57 10.51 -7.71 3.80
CA VAL A 57 11.20 -6.45 4.08
C VAL A 57 12.53 -6.43 3.33
N ALA A 58 12.88 -5.28 2.76
CA ALA A 58 14.16 -5.11 2.09
C ALA A 58 15.32 -5.35 3.06
N SER A 59 16.26 -6.21 2.68
CA SER A 59 17.47 -6.50 3.44
C SER A 59 18.69 -5.70 3.00
N CYS A 60 18.60 -5.03 1.84
CA CYS A 60 19.64 -4.19 1.28
C CYS A 60 19.04 -3.04 0.47
N LEU A 61 19.86 -2.05 0.14
CA LEU A 61 19.46 -0.92 -0.67
C LEU A 61 19.41 -1.33 -2.16
N PRO A 62 18.37 -0.92 -2.91
CA PRO A 62 18.34 -1.14 -4.35
C PRO A 62 19.40 -0.29 -5.06
N GLN A 63 19.92 -0.79 -6.17
CA GLN A 63 20.83 -0.01 -7.02
C GLN A 63 20.04 0.98 -7.90
N PRO A 64 20.62 2.14 -8.25
CA PRO A 64 20.03 3.04 -9.24
C PRO A 64 19.72 2.30 -10.54
N GLY A 65 18.54 2.56 -11.13
CA GLY A 65 18.07 1.87 -12.33
C GLY A 65 17.37 0.53 -12.09
N THR A 66 17.27 0.07 -10.83
CA THR A 66 16.46 -1.10 -10.48
C THR A 66 15.00 -0.90 -10.91
N THR A 67 14.46 -1.86 -11.67
CA THR A 67 13.05 -1.83 -12.07
C THR A 67 12.15 -2.17 -10.88
N CYS A 68 11.16 -1.33 -10.62
CA CYS A 68 10.21 -1.48 -9.52
C CYS A 68 8.78 -1.52 -10.05
N VAL A 69 7.90 -2.22 -9.33
CA VAL A 69 6.46 -2.23 -9.60
C VAL A 69 5.76 -1.47 -8.48
N THR A 70 4.80 -0.62 -8.85
CA THR A 70 3.89 0.06 -7.93
C THR A 70 2.45 -0.24 -8.35
N SER A 71 1.55 -0.35 -7.39
CA SER A 71 0.14 -0.74 -7.60
C SER A 71 -0.78 0.05 -6.68
N GLY A 72 -1.99 0.37 -7.13
CA GLY A 72 -3.01 1.03 -6.32
C GLY A 72 -4.22 1.50 -7.11
N TRP A 73 -5.29 1.87 -6.42
CA TRP A 73 -6.54 2.39 -7.01
C TRP A 73 -6.63 3.93 -6.99
N GLY A 74 -5.48 4.61 -7.04
CA GLY A 74 -5.43 6.07 -7.05
C GLY A 74 -6.15 6.67 -8.26
N ALA A 75 -6.55 7.94 -8.17
CA ALA A 75 -7.17 8.64 -9.28
C ALA A 75 -6.26 8.62 -10.52
N THR A 76 -6.81 8.22 -11.66
CA THR A 76 -6.11 8.21 -12.95
C THR A 76 -6.39 9.48 -13.76
N THR A 77 -7.05 10.47 -13.16
CA THR A 77 -7.40 11.74 -13.78
C THR A 77 -7.25 12.84 -12.73
N SER A 78 -6.54 13.91 -13.08
CA SER A 78 -6.52 15.16 -12.32
C SER A 78 -7.52 16.15 -12.95
N PRO A 79 -8.12 17.08 -12.16
CA PRO A 79 -8.91 18.18 -12.70
C PRO A 79 -8.12 19.07 -13.67
N GLU A 80 -6.81 19.16 -13.46
CA GLU A 80 -5.86 19.79 -14.38
C GLU A 80 -5.39 18.74 -15.38
N GLY A 81 -5.87 18.82 -16.62
CA GLY A 81 -5.77 17.79 -17.65
C GLY A 81 -4.34 17.40 -18.05
N GLY A 82 -3.72 16.50 -17.28
CA GLY A 82 -2.42 15.93 -17.61
C GLY A 82 -1.98 14.86 -16.64
N THR A 83 -2.48 13.63 -16.77
CA THR A 83 -1.68 12.49 -16.29
C THR A 83 -0.40 12.43 -17.12
N PRO A 84 0.79 12.29 -16.52
CA PRO A 84 1.99 11.95 -17.27
C PRO A 84 1.71 10.68 -18.08
N ARG A 85 1.78 10.78 -19.40
CA ARG A 85 1.67 9.61 -20.29
C ARG A 85 2.82 8.66 -19.92
N GLY A 86 2.51 7.56 -19.23
CA GLY A 86 3.50 6.53 -18.91
C GLY A 86 3.29 5.74 -17.62
N ARG A 87 2.36 6.11 -16.73
CA ARG A 87 2.06 5.30 -15.54
C ARG A 87 0.56 5.02 -15.46
N ARG A 88 0.11 4.06 -16.26
CA ARG A 88 -1.17 3.41 -16.03
C ARG A 88 -0.97 2.49 -14.82
N VAL A 89 -1.39 2.97 -13.65
CA VAL A 89 -1.49 2.12 -12.46
C VAL A 89 -2.70 1.21 -12.67
N VAL A 90 -2.44 -0.09 -12.77
CA VAL A 90 -3.39 -1.18 -12.55
C VAL A 90 -2.77 -2.14 -11.54
#